data_AF-A0A926TRZ7-F1
#
_entry.id   AF-A0A926TRZ7-F1
#
_cell.length_a   1.000
_cell.length_b   1.000
_cell.length_c   1.000
_cell.angle_alpha   90.00
_cell.angle_beta   90.00
_cell.angle_gamma   90.00
#
_symmetry.space_group_name_H-M   'P 1'
#
loop_
_entity.id
_entity.type
_entity.pdbx_description
1 polymer ?
#
loop_
_entity_poly.entity_id
_entity_poly.type
_entity_poly.pdbx_seq_one_letter_code
_entity_poly.pdbx_strand_id
1 'polypeptide(L)'
;MTYSSTDLMKIAIEEHLKCTEYPRVGAVIVKDGKVLSTGHRGEVKRRHAERVAIEKLRREDLIDSTLYTTLEPCVGLHNDQVVESCAELIISSGIKEVFIGVLDPNGTIYSQGFRKLLENHISVKFFSRKLRAAIEEETFEFGSVHAVYGSGKRRVPVVHSGIDINVHFSETDTRTIPIKWATLQRGHGCVDLSSLNGAVKVASGAEKFSDITDPTVFRFPSHFARMKKGMIAVVQPANTGFCVLVKLIDLFESDILFQWEVRNDPQ
;
A
#
# COMPACT_ATOMS: atom_id res chain seq x y z
N MET A 1 2.73 35.16 -7.86
CA MET A 1 2.97 34.82 -6.44
C MET A 1 3.83 33.57 -6.42
N THR A 2 4.88 33.52 -5.61
CA THR A 2 5.69 32.32 -5.40
C THR A 2 5.06 31.50 -4.28
N TYR A 3 4.64 30.27 -4.58
CA TYR A 3 4.05 29.38 -3.58
C TYR A 3 5.12 28.84 -2.63
N SER A 4 4.80 28.71 -1.34
CA SER A 4 5.65 27.93 -0.43
C SER A 4 5.49 26.44 -0.70
N SER A 5 6.44 25.61 -0.28
CA SER A 5 6.30 24.14 -0.40
C SER A 5 5.05 23.61 0.30
N THR A 6 4.63 24.24 1.42
CA THR A 6 3.40 23.86 2.12
C THR A 6 2.15 24.18 1.32
N ASP A 7 2.14 25.31 0.59
CA ASP A 7 1.01 25.66 -0.27
C ASP A 7 0.91 24.69 -1.45
N LEU A 8 2.04 24.30 -2.04
CA LEU A 8 2.09 23.32 -3.13
C LEU A 8 1.60 21.93 -2.69
N MET A 9 1.96 21.51 -1.46
CA MET A 9 1.41 20.29 -0.85
C MET A 9 -0.12 20.36 -0.69
N LYS A 10 -0.67 21.52 -0.29
CA LYS A 10 -2.11 21.72 -0.16
C LYS A 10 -2.81 21.70 -1.51
N ILE A 11 -2.23 22.31 -2.55
CA ILE A 11 -2.79 22.27 -3.91
C ILE A 11 -2.86 20.82 -4.41
N ALA A 12 -1.84 20.00 -4.14
CA ALA A 12 -1.89 18.57 -4.47
C ALA A 12 -3.04 17.84 -3.74
N ILE A 13 -3.35 18.22 -2.50
CA ILE A 13 -4.49 17.70 -1.74
C ILE A 13 -5.82 18.22 -2.31
N GLU A 14 -5.89 19.47 -2.76
CA GLU A 14 -7.09 20.01 -3.43
C GLU A 14 -7.40 19.26 -4.73
N GLU A 15 -6.38 18.88 -5.50
CA GLU A 15 -6.55 18.01 -6.68
C GLU A 15 -7.00 16.60 -6.27
N HIS A 16 -6.38 16.02 -5.24
CA HIS A 16 -6.77 14.74 -4.68
C HIS A 16 -8.27 14.71 -4.29
N LEU A 17 -8.78 15.78 -3.71
CA LEU A 17 -10.19 15.91 -3.31
C LEU A 17 -11.17 15.99 -4.49
N LYS A 18 -10.70 16.25 -5.71
CA LYS A 18 -11.54 16.23 -6.93
C LYS A 18 -11.75 14.82 -7.48
N CYS A 19 -11.00 13.84 -7.00
CA CYS A 19 -11.08 12.46 -7.48
C CYS A 19 -12.47 11.86 -7.24
N THR A 20 -13.03 11.21 -8.26
CA THR A 20 -14.28 10.44 -8.16
C THR A 20 -14.05 8.94 -7.96
N GLU A 21 -12.81 8.48 -7.98
CA GLU A 21 -12.40 7.08 -7.87
C GLU A 21 -11.29 6.89 -6.84
N TYR A 22 -11.21 5.72 -6.20
CA TYR A 22 -10.16 5.37 -5.23
C TYR A 22 -9.10 4.41 -5.81
N PRO A 23 -7.81 4.54 -5.43
CA PRO A 23 -7.28 5.55 -4.52
C PRO A 23 -7.33 6.96 -5.10
N ARG A 24 -7.57 7.96 -4.25
CA ARG A 24 -7.56 9.37 -4.63
C ARG A 24 -6.11 9.83 -4.71
N VAL A 25 -5.74 10.44 -5.84
CA VAL A 25 -4.37 10.90 -6.07
C VAL A 25 -4.44 12.27 -6.73
N GLY A 26 -3.73 13.24 -6.17
CA GLY A 26 -3.51 14.55 -6.76
C GLY A 26 -2.02 14.79 -7.02
N ALA A 27 -1.73 15.51 -8.10
CA ALA A 27 -0.39 15.82 -8.56
C ALA A 27 -0.28 17.29 -9.01
N VAL A 28 0.86 17.91 -8.72
CA VAL A 28 1.16 19.31 -9.10
C VAL A 28 2.61 19.40 -9.55
N ILE A 29 2.84 19.98 -10.72
CA ILE A 29 4.18 20.24 -11.27
C ILE A 29 4.50 21.72 -11.14
N VAL A 30 5.69 22.02 -10.64
CA VAL A 30 6.13 23.36 -10.28
C VAL A 30 7.52 23.60 -10.83
N LYS A 31 7.75 24.81 -11.35
CA LYS A 31 9.07 25.29 -11.75
C LYS A 31 9.18 26.77 -11.42
N ASP A 32 10.33 27.18 -10.88
CA ASP A 32 10.59 28.58 -10.49
C ASP A 32 9.51 29.18 -9.58
N GLY A 33 8.98 28.37 -8.65
CA GLY A 33 7.94 28.76 -7.70
C GLY A 33 6.54 28.95 -8.31
N LYS A 34 6.34 28.58 -9.58
CA LYS A 34 5.06 28.66 -10.29
C LYS A 34 4.50 27.26 -10.58
N VAL A 35 3.22 27.09 -10.33
CA VAL A 35 2.49 25.89 -10.77
C VAL A 35 2.38 25.92 -12.29
N LEU A 36 2.89 24.89 -12.94
CA LEU A 36 2.82 24.72 -14.40
C LEU A 36 1.62 23.88 -14.80
N SER A 37 1.34 22.83 -14.01
CA SER A 37 0.29 21.87 -14.30
C SER A 37 -0.19 21.17 -13.03
N THR A 38 -1.43 20.73 -13.06
CA THR A 38 -2.04 19.88 -12.03
C THR A 38 -2.66 18.64 -12.66
N GLY A 39 -2.93 17.62 -11.87
CA GLY A 39 -3.65 16.44 -12.30
C GLY A 39 -4.26 15.70 -11.13
N HIS A 40 -5.39 15.03 -11.36
CA HIS A 40 -5.99 14.13 -10.38
C HIS A 40 -6.47 12.83 -11.02
N ARG A 41 -6.58 11.77 -10.22
CA ARG A 41 -7.09 10.48 -10.70
C ARG A 41 -8.57 10.62 -11.06
N GLY A 42 -8.91 10.13 -12.26
CA GLY A 42 -10.25 10.28 -12.83
C GLY A 42 -10.40 11.49 -13.77
N GLU A 43 -9.44 12.42 -13.82
CA GLU A 43 -9.50 13.57 -14.73
C GLU A 43 -9.46 13.14 -16.19
N VAL A 44 -8.55 12.22 -16.52
CA VAL A 44 -8.47 11.56 -17.83
C VAL A 44 -8.60 10.06 -17.61
N LYS A 45 -9.57 9.45 -18.30
CA LYS A 45 -9.89 8.03 -18.17
C LYS A 45 -8.61 7.17 -18.31
N ARG A 46 -8.41 6.24 -17.36
CA ARG A 46 -7.26 5.31 -17.29
C ARG A 46 -5.88 5.95 -17.09
N ARG A 47 -5.77 7.25 -16.80
CA ARG A 47 -4.50 7.92 -16.53
C ARG A 47 -4.38 8.24 -15.03
N HIS A 48 -3.19 8.04 -14.48
CA HIS A 48 -2.87 8.46 -13.11
C HIS A 48 -2.63 9.98 -13.05
N ALA A 49 -2.76 10.55 -11.85
CA ALA A 49 -2.65 11.98 -11.61
C ALA A 49 -1.31 12.56 -12.11
N GLU A 50 -0.19 11.88 -11.82
CA GLU A 50 1.15 12.32 -12.23
C GLU A 50 1.27 12.37 -13.75
N ARG A 51 0.72 11.35 -14.43
CA ARG A 51 0.70 11.30 -15.88
C ARG A 51 -0.16 12.38 -16.48
N VAL A 52 -1.35 12.63 -15.94
CA VAL A 52 -2.21 13.74 -16.38
C VAL A 52 -1.48 15.07 -16.25
N ALA A 53 -0.82 15.32 -15.12
CA ALA A 53 -0.07 16.54 -14.91
C ALA A 53 1.10 16.69 -15.91
N ILE A 54 1.84 15.60 -16.17
CA ILE A 54 2.98 15.57 -17.10
C ILE A 54 2.53 15.77 -18.56
N GLU A 55 1.49 15.06 -19.01
CA GLU A 55 1.03 15.08 -20.41
C GLU A 55 0.42 16.44 -20.85
N LYS A 56 0.10 17.33 -19.90
CA LYS A 56 -0.33 18.72 -20.18
C LYS A 56 0.84 19.65 -20.52
N LEU A 57 2.08 19.22 -20.29
CA LEU A 57 3.27 20.04 -20.45
C LEU A 57 4.15 19.50 -21.57
N ARG A 58 5.01 20.38 -22.11
CA ARG A 58 6.07 19.97 -23.03
C ARG A 58 7.30 19.54 -22.23
N ARG A 59 8.19 18.77 -22.87
CA ARG A 59 9.38 18.21 -22.19
C ARG A 59 10.26 19.28 -21.57
N GLU A 60 10.43 20.41 -22.24
CA GLU A 60 11.21 21.57 -21.78
C GLU A 60 10.67 22.20 -20.49
N ASP A 61 9.36 22.12 -20.27
CA ASP A 61 8.70 22.65 -19.07
C ASP A 61 8.95 21.72 -17.86
N LEU A 62 9.17 20.42 -18.10
CA LEU A 62 9.37 19.37 -17.09
C LEU A 62 10.81 19.24 -16.58
N ILE A 63 11.80 19.56 -17.42
CA ILE A 63 13.22 19.47 -17.06
C ILE A 63 13.51 20.36 -15.85
N ASP A 64 14.19 19.83 -14.84
CA ASP A 64 14.53 20.50 -13.58
C ASP A 64 13.32 21.00 -12.76
N SER A 65 12.11 20.52 -13.07
CA SER A 65 10.92 20.84 -12.30
C SER A 65 10.78 19.97 -11.04
N THR A 66 9.84 20.36 -10.18
CA THR A 66 9.46 19.64 -8.96
C THR A 66 8.04 19.13 -9.08
N LEU A 67 7.83 17.85 -8.77
CA LEU A 67 6.50 17.23 -8.68
C LEU A 67 6.07 17.08 -7.21
N TYR A 68 4.85 17.45 -6.90
CA TYR A 68 4.18 17.13 -5.64
C TYR A 68 3.07 16.12 -5.94
N THR A 69 3.10 14.94 -5.34
CA THR A 69 2.09 13.89 -5.51
C THR A 69 1.59 13.42 -4.15
N THR A 70 0.29 13.17 -3.99
CA THR A 70 -0.26 12.75 -2.70
C THR A 70 0.01 11.28 -2.36
N LEU A 71 0.25 10.44 -3.37
CA LEU A 71 0.54 9.00 -3.20
C LEU A 71 1.86 8.65 -3.90
N GLU A 72 2.53 7.61 -3.41
CA GLU A 72 3.76 7.09 -4.02
C GLU A 72 3.55 6.72 -5.51
N PRO A 73 4.41 7.20 -6.42
CA PRO A 73 4.33 6.85 -7.83
C PRO A 73 4.47 5.34 -8.06
N CYS A 74 3.56 4.78 -8.85
CA CYS A 74 3.53 3.34 -9.10
C CYS A 74 4.80 2.82 -9.81
N VAL A 75 5.15 1.57 -9.48
CA VAL A 75 6.18 0.79 -10.16
C VAL A 75 5.55 -0.38 -10.91
N GLY A 76 5.88 -0.52 -12.19
CA GLY A 76 5.34 -1.57 -13.06
C GLY A 76 4.07 -1.17 -13.83
N LEU A 77 3.66 -2.05 -14.74
CA LEU A 77 2.42 -1.91 -15.52
C LEU A 77 1.28 -2.55 -14.71
N HIS A 78 0.22 -1.78 -14.44
CA HIS A 78 -1.03 -2.37 -13.97
C HIS A 78 -1.79 -2.95 -15.16
N ASN A 79 -2.62 -3.97 -14.92
CA ASN A 79 -3.31 -4.77 -15.95
C ASN A 79 -4.13 -3.94 -16.97
N ASP A 80 -4.42 -2.67 -16.67
CA ASP A 80 -5.18 -1.75 -17.53
C ASP A 80 -4.36 -0.59 -18.13
N GLN A 81 -3.04 -0.52 -17.87
CA GLN A 81 -2.15 0.54 -18.38
C GLN A 81 -1.15 -0.02 -19.40
N VAL A 82 -1.34 0.37 -20.67
CA VAL A 82 -0.44 0.07 -21.81
C VAL A 82 0.68 1.14 -21.91
N VAL A 83 1.14 1.66 -20.77
CA VAL A 83 2.00 2.85 -20.73
C VAL A 83 2.97 2.76 -19.54
N GLU A 84 4.20 3.27 -19.70
CA GLU A 84 5.24 3.26 -18.65
C GLU A 84 4.69 3.72 -17.28
N SER A 85 5.23 3.15 -16.20
CA SER A 85 4.76 3.45 -14.83
C SER A 85 5.00 4.91 -14.46
N CYS A 86 4.29 5.45 -13.46
CA CYS A 86 4.48 6.85 -13.05
C CYS A 86 5.93 7.13 -12.66
N ALA A 87 6.58 6.22 -11.93
CA ALA A 87 8.00 6.37 -11.58
C ALA A 87 8.91 6.47 -12.83
N GLU A 88 8.68 5.62 -13.86
CA GLU A 88 9.46 5.67 -15.11
C GLU A 88 9.20 6.96 -15.88
N LEU A 89 7.94 7.38 -15.98
CA LEU A 89 7.55 8.62 -16.65
C LEU A 89 8.21 9.84 -15.99
N ILE A 90 8.25 9.89 -14.66
CA ILE A 90 8.89 10.98 -13.91
C ILE A 90 10.39 11.04 -14.25
N ILE A 91 11.07 9.88 -14.27
CA ILE A 91 12.49 9.76 -14.62
C ILE A 91 12.73 10.22 -16.06
N SER A 92 11.96 9.69 -17.01
CA SER A 92 12.14 9.98 -18.44
C SER A 92 11.79 11.43 -18.81
N SER A 93 10.98 12.10 -17.98
CA SER A 93 10.57 13.51 -18.14
C SER A 93 11.62 14.53 -17.72
N GLY A 94 12.63 14.15 -16.93
CA GLY A 94 13.66 15.07 -16.43
C GLY A 94 13.24 15.88 -15.18
N ILE A 95 12.20 15.44 -14.47
CA ILE A 95 11.83 15.97 -13.16
C ILE A 95 12.95 15.63 -12.17
N LYS A 96 13.39 16.62 -11.38
CA LYS A 96 14.57 16.49 -10.52
C LYS A 96 14.24 16.29 -9.04
N GLU A 97 13.06 16.74 -8.62
CA GLU A 97 12.61 16.61 -7.24
C GLU A 97 11.15 16.16 -7.17
N VAL A 98 10.86 15.24 -6.26
CA VAL A 98 9.51 14.74 -6.00
C VAL A 98 9.20 14.85 -4.51
N PHE A 99 8.07 15.45 -4.19
CA PHE A 99 7.47 15.41 -2.86
C PHE A 99 6.35 14.39 -2.86
N ILE A 100 6.43 13.40 -1.97
CA ILE A 100 5.44 12.34 -1.81
C ILE A 100 4.60 12.62 -0.55
N GLY A 101 3.29 12.55 -0.68
CA GLY A 101 2.36 12.54 0.44
C GLY A 101 2.56 11.28 1.27
N VAL A 102 1.95 10.17 0.85
CA VAL A 102 1.99 8.90 1.60
C VAL A 102 2.58 7.80 0.72
N LEU A 103 3.23 6.81 1.34
CA LEU A 103 3.68 5.64 0.61
C LEU A 103 2.49 4.73 0.29
N ASP A 104 2.54 4.04 -0.84
CA ASP A 104 1.44 3.17 -1.25
C ASP A 104 1.44 1.91 -0.37
N PRO A 105 0.36 1.60 0.37
CA PRO A 105 0.29 0.43 1.25
C PRO A 105 0.27 -0.91 0.47
N ASN A 106 0.07 -0.88 -0.84
CA ASN A 106 0.14 -2.06 -1.68
C ASN A 106 1.56 -2.66 -1.61
N GLY A 107 1.67 -3.92 -1.18
CA GLY A 107 2.96 -4.58 -1.00
C GLY A 107 3.80 -4.70 -2.27
N THR A 108 3.17 -4.62 -3.46
CA THR A 108 3.88 -4.62 -4.75
C THR A 108 4.42 -3.24 -5.15
N ILE A 109 4.03 -2.17 -4.45
CA ILE A 109 4.43 -0.79 -4.76
C ILE A 109 5.20 -0.16 -3.60
N TYR A 110 4.84 -0.48 -2.36
CA TYR A 110 5.35 0.14 -1.15
C TYR A 110 6.88 0.31 -1.18
N SER A 111 7.33 1.55 -1.06
CA SER A 111 8.74 1.98 -1.08
C SER A 111 9.51 1.69 -2.37
N GLN A 112 8.91 1.02 -3.34
CA GLN A 112 9.57 0.70 -4.61
C GLN A 112 9.59 1.92 -5.53
N GLY A 113 8.52 2.72 -5.57
CA GLY A 113 8.49 3.97 -6.32
C GLY A 113 9.47 4.97 -5.75
N PHE A 114 9.44 5.15 -4.43
CA PHE A 114 10.42 5.93 -3.69
C PHE A 114 11.86 5.50 -3.98
N ARG A 115 12.15 4.20 -3.88
CA ARG A 115 13.49 3.66 -4.12
C ARG A 115 13.94 3.89 -5.57
N LYS A 116 13.07 3.60 -6.54
CA LYS A 116 13.38 3.76 -7.96
C LYS A 116 13.73 5.20 -8.32
N LEU A 117 13.03 6.18 -7.75
CA LEU A 117 13.34 7.60 -7.94
C LEU A 117 14.73 7.95 -7.38
N LEU A 118 15.05 7.51 -6.16
CA LEU A 118 16.37 7.76 -5.55
C LEU A 118 17.52 7.10 -6.34
N GLU A 119 17.32 5.86 -6.80
CA GLU A 119 18.31 5.13 -7.61
C GLU A 119 18.59 5.82 -8.95
N ASN A 120 17.64 6.61 -9.46
CA ASN A 120 17.77 7.41 -10.68
C ASN A 120 18.10 8.88 -10.40
N HIS A 121 18.68 9.16 -9.23
CA HIS A 121 19.19 10.49 -8.84
C HIS A 121 18.13 11.60 -8.73
N ILE A 122 16.87 11.24 -8.50
CA ILE A 122 15.80 12.20 -8.21
C ILE A 122 15.75 12.45 -6.71
N SER A 123 15.74 13.73 -6.30
CA SER A 123 15.57 14.13 -4.90
C SER A 123 14.16 13.78 -4.45
N VAL A 124 14.01 13.05 -3.34
CA VAL A 124 12.68 12.73 -2.79
C VAL A 124 12.52 13.28 -1.38
N LYS A 125 11.42 14.00 -1.16
CA LYS A 125 11.00 14.55 0.14
C LYS A 125 9.58 14.11 0.46
N PHE A 126 9.17 14.24 1.71
CA PHE A 126 7.81 13.90 2.15
C PHE A 126 7.01 15.13 2.56
N PHE A 127 5.69 15.02 2.45
CA PHE A 127 4.78 16.02 3.00
C PHE A 127 4.91 16.06 4.53
N SER A 128 4.49 17.18 5.14
CA SER A 128 4.49 17.30 6.60
C SER A 128 3.63 16.20 7.24
N ARG A 129 3.99 15.75 8.45
CA ARG A 129 3.28 14.67 9.16
C ARG A 129 1.77 14.93 9.25
N LYS A 130 1.37 16.19 9.49
CA LYS A 130 -0.03 16.59 9.57
C LYS A 130 -0.77 16.38 8.23
N LEU A 131 -0.15 16.78 7.12
CA LEU A 131 -0.75 16.62 5.79
C LEU A 131 -0.77 15.15 5.35
N ARG A 132 0.22 14.36 5.74
CA ARG A 132 0.24 12.92 5.47
C ARG A 132 -0.93 12.20 6.13
N ALA A 133 -1.19 12.46 7.41
CA ALA A 133 -2.34 11.88 8.11
C ALA A 133 -3.67 12.19 7.41
N ALA A 134 -3.87 13.45 7.00
CA ALA A 134 -5.06 13.85 6.25
C ALA A 134 -5.19 13.11 4.91
N ILE A 135 -4.08 12.94 4.18
CA ILE A 135 -4.06 12.17 2.94
C ILE A 135 -4.40 10.70 3.21
N GLU A 136 -3.79 10.04 4.20
CA GLU A 136 -4.04 8.62 4.49
C GLU A 136 -5.51 8.31 4.77
N GLU A 137 -6.20 9.20 5.50
CA GLU A 137 -7.62 9.07 5.84
C GLU A 137 -8.54 9.14 4.61
N GLU A 138 -8.21 9.95 3.61
CA GLU A 138 -9.07 10.23 2.46
C GLU A 138 -8.66 9.52 1.16
N THR A 139 -7.46 8.92 1.12
CA THR A 139 -6.90 8.31 -0.10
C THR A 139 -7.65 7.07 -0.54
N PHE A 140 -8.24 6.27 0.35
CA PHE A 140 -8.78 4.95 0.02
C PHE A 140 -10.26 4.86 0.37
N GLU A 141 -11.06 4.13 -0.44
CA GLU A 141 -12.53 4.08 -0.35
C GLU A 141 -13.05 3.68 1.02
N PHE A 142 -12.23 2.93 1.76
CA PHE A 142 -12.56 2.44 3.09
C PHE A 142 -11.67 3.00 4.19
N GLY A 143 -10.73 3.92 3.91
CA GLY A 143 -9.79 4.44 4.91
C GLY A 143 -9.00 3.36 5.69
N SER A 144 -9.11 2.09 5.30
CA SER A 144 -8.88 1.00 6.24
C SER A 144 -7.56 0.36 5.95
N VAL A 145 -6.52 1.00 6.48
CA VAL A 145 -5.31 0.30 6.94
C VAL A 145 -5.67 -1.01 7.69
N HIS A 146 -6.88 -1.05 8.26
CA HIS A 146 -7.49 -2.14 8.99
C HIS A 146 -8.43 -3.07 8.19
N ALA A 147 -8.44 -3.06 6.85
CA ALA A 147 -9.25 -3.98 6.05
C ALA A 147 -8.58 -4.37 4.74
N VAL A 148 -8.76 -5.63 4.33
CA VAL A 148 -8.31 -6.18 3.06
C VAL A 148 -9.39 -7.08 2.46
N TYR A 149 -9.40 -7.25 1.15
CA TYR A 149 -10.46 -7.98 0.43
C TYR A 149 -9.87 -9.08 -0.45
N GLY A 150 -10.58 -10.20 -0.57
CA GLY A 150 -10.18 -11.33 -1.40
C GLY A 150 -8.87 -11.96 -0.95
N SER A 151 -8.04 -12.40 -1.89
CA SER A 151 -6.68 -12.89 -1.65
C SER A 151 -5.67 -11.87 -2.16
N GLY A 152 -4.55 -11.67 -1.46
CA GLY A 152 -3.62 -10.60 -1.84
C GLY A 152 -2.35 -10.53 -1.01
N LYS A 153 -1.62 -9.43 -1.20
CA LYS A 153 -0.39 -9.09 -0.47
C LYS A 153 -0.46 -7.64 -0.02
N ARG A 154 0.04 -7.37 1.19
CA ARG A 154 0.05 -6.02 1.75
C ARG A 154 1.26 -5.82 2.64
N ARG A 155 1.82 -4.62 2.59
CA ARG A 155 2.83 -4.17 3.53
C ARG A 155 2.16 -3.33 4.61
N VAL A 156 2.40 -3.65 5.88
CA VAL A 156 1.73 -2.99 7.00
C VAL A 156 2.71 -2.65 8.12
N PRO A 157 2.57 -1.46 8.75
CA PRO A 157 3.38 -1.11 9.92
C PRO A 157 3.02 -2.01 11.10
N VAL A 158 4.02 -2.42 11.88
CA VAL A 158 3.84 -3.28 13.08
C VAL A 158 4.49 -2.71 14.34
N VAL A 159 4.76 -1.40 14.34
CA VAL A 159 5.34 -0.68 15.49
C VAL A 159 4.29 -0.42 16.59
N HIS A 160 4.73 -0.38 17.85
CA HIS A 160 3.92 -0.08 19.04
C HIS A 160 2.79 -1.10 19.32
N SER A 161 1.53 -0.73 19.06
CA SER A 161 0.32 -1.49 19.40
C SER A 161 -0.01 -2.62 18.42
N GLY A 162 0.78 -2.75 17.35
CA GLY A 162 0.44 -3.59 16.22
C GLY A 162 -0.66 -2.97 15.34
N ILE A 163 -1.15 -3.77 14.39
CA ILE A 163 -2.17 -3.39 13.42
C ILE A 163 -3.24 -4.48 13.35
N ASP A 164 -4.48 -4.08 13.60
CA ASP A 164 -5.66 -4.91 13.43
C ASP A 164 -6.13 -4.83 11.97
N ILE A 165 -6.50 -5.94 11.35
CA ILE A 165 -6.92 -6.02 9.94
C ILE A 165 -8.11 -6.98 9.83
N ASN A 166 -9.19 -6.52 9.23
CA ASN A 166 -10.35 -7.33 8.86
C ASN A 166 -10.16 -7.87 7.44
N VAL A 167 -10.07 -9.19 7.30
CA VAL A 167 -9.95 -9.86 6.01
C VAL A 167 -11.34 -10.21 5.49
N HIS A 168 -11.81 -9.48 4.49
CA HIS A 168 -13.07 -9.70 3.79
C HIS A 168 -12.88 -10.69 2.65
N PHE A 169 -13.87 -11.57 2.43
CA PHE A 169 -13.78 -12.60 1.39
C PHE A 169 -13.97 -12.05 -0.03
N SER A 170 -14.76 -10.99 -0.19
CA SER A 170 -14.86 -10.16 -1.39
C SER A 170 -15.47 -8.80 -1.02
N GLU A 171 -15.57 -7.86 -1.96
CA GLU A 171 -16.24 -6.56 -1.75
C GLU A 171 -17.75 -6.71 -1.49
N THR A 172 -18.36 -7.78 -1.98
CA THR A 172 -19.80 -8.04 -1.85
C THR A 172 -20.13 -9.08 -0.78
N ASP A 173 -19.11 -9.69 -0.17
CA ASP A 173 -19.27 -10.74 0.83
C ASP A 173 -19.19 -10.14 2.25
N THR A 174 -20.16 -10.49 3.09
CA THR A 174 -20.25 -9.97 4.46
C THR A 174 -19.31 -10.67 5.43
N ARG A 175 -18.72 -11.82 5.05
CA ARG A 175 -17.80 -12.59 5.89
C ARG A 175 -16.48 -11.83 6.07
N THR A 176 -16.03 -11.82 7.32
CA THR A 176 -14.76 -11.21 7.69
C THR A 176 -14.04 -12.03 8.74
N ILE A 177 -12.71 -12.11 8.66
CA ILE A 177 -11.84 -12.69 9.67
C ILE A 177 -10.89 -11.60 10.19
N PRO A 178 -10.98 -11.19 11.47
CA PRO A 178 -10.04 -10.24 12.04
C PRO A 178 -8.70 -10.94 12.31
N ILE A 179 -7.62 -10.29 11.91
CA ILE A 179 -6.24 -10.65 12.25
C ILE A 179 -5.56 -9.45 12.89
N LYS A 180 -4.54 -9.70 13.71
CA LYS A 180 -3.71 -8.65 14.27
C LYS A 180 -2.24 -9.03 14.12
N TRP A 181 -1.44 -8.10 13.63
CA TRP A 181 0.00 -8.20 13.67
C TRP A 181 0.56 -7.34 14.79
N ALA A 182 1.40 -7.89 15.65
CA ALA A 182 2.06 -7.15 16.71
C ALA A 182 3.56 -7.48 16.78
N THR A 183 4.39 -6.48 17.07
CA THR A 183 5.80 -6.71 17.40
C THR A 183 5.94 -6.92 18.91
N LEU A 184 6.76 -7.90 19.31
CA LEU A 184 7.06 -8.12 20.71
C LEU A 184 8.09 -7.11 21.22
N GLN A 185 9.14 -6.87 20.41
CA GLN A 185 10.25 -5.96 20.69
C GLN A 185 10.97 -5.60 19.38
N ARG A 186 11.55 -4.40 19.27
CA ARG A 186 12.41 -4.04 18.12
C ARG A 186 13.61 -4.98 18.07
N GLY A 187 13.83 -5.67 16.94
CA GLY A 187 15.07 -6.42 16.67
C GLY A 187 15.02 -7.95 16.75
N HIS A 188 13.88 -8.59 17.06
CA HIS A 188 13.83 -10.05 17.26
C HIS A 188 13.57 -10.90 16.00
N GLY A 189 13.48 -10.30 14.81
CA GLY A 189 13.32 -11.04 13.55
C GLY A 189 11.99 -11.82 13.43
N CYS A 190 11.02 -11.55 14.31
CA CYS A 190 9.71 -12.18 14.33
C CYS A 190 8.60 -11.18 14.70
N VAL A 191 7.37 -11.51 14.31
CA VAL A 191 6.14 -10.80 14.69
C VAL A 191 5.08 -11.80 15.11
N ASP A 192 4.18 -11.41 16.00
CA ASP A 192 3.07 -12.26 16.40
C ASP A 192 1.84 -11.95 15.53
N LEU A 193 1.25 -12.99 14.94
CA LEU A 193 -0.05 -12.97 14.30
C LEU A 193 -1.08 -13.49 15.30
N SER A 194 -2.11 -12.73 15.61
CA SER A 194 -3.21 -13.18 16.46
C SER A 194 -4.56 -13.00 15.78
N SER A 195 -5.57 -13.68 16.32
CA SER A 195 -6.98 -13.56 15.91
C SER A 195 -7.86 -13.91 17.11
N LEU A 196 -9.17 -13.72 16.98
CA LEU A 196 -10.12 -13.99 18.06
C LEU A 196 -10.12 -15.48 18.45
N ASN A 197 -10.31 -15.76 19.75
CA ASN A 197 -10.68 -17.08 20.28
C ASN A 197 -9.76 -18.25 19.88
N GLY A 198 -8.45 -18.04 19.83
CA GLY A 198 -7.52 -19.15 19.56
C GLY A 198 -7.52 -19.63 18.11
N ALA A 199 -8.04 -18.85 17.17
CA ALA A 199 -8.24 -19.25 15.77
C ALA A 199 -6.95 -19.48 14.97
N VAL A 200 -5.76 -19.26 15.54
CA VAL A 200 -4.49 -19.25 14.79
C VAL A 200 -3.74 -20.57 14.96
N LYS A 201 -3.32 -21.18 13.85
CA LYS A 201 -2.51 -22.40 13.83
C LYS A 201 -1.30 -22.21 12.90
N VAL A 202 -0.09 -22.52 13.35
CA VAL A 202 1.09 -22.50 12.47
C VAL A 202 1.07 -23.72 11.54
N ALA A 203 1.17 -23.47 10.23
CA ALA A 203 1.28 -24.53 9.23
C ALA A 203 2.75 -24.97 9.07
N SER A 204 3.26 -25.68 10.09
CA SER A 204 4.66 -26.11 10.12
C SER A 204 4.98 -27.06 8.96
N GLY A 205 6.06 -26.78 8.23
CA GLY A 205 6.49 -27.56 7.06
C GLY A 205 5.91 -27.12 5.73
N ALA A 206 4.92 -26.21 5.71
CA ALA A 206 4.42 -25.62 4.47
C ALA A 206 5.27 -24.42 4.05
N GLU A 207 5.68 -24.37 2.77
CA GLU A 207 6.42 -23.24 2.21
C GLU A 207 5.53 -22.36 1.32
N LYS A 208 4.52 -22.93 0.68
CA LYS A 208 3.57 -22.26 -0.21
C LYS A 208 2.15 -22.59 0.23
N PHE A 209 1.20 -21.72 -0.12
CA PHE A 209 -0.21 -21.99 0.15
C PHE A 209 -0.72 -23.26 -0.56
N SER A 210 -0.14 -23.61 -1.71
CA SER A 210 -0.44 -24.86 -2.43
C SER A 210 -0.08 -26.12 -1.64
N ASP A 211 0.87 -26.05 -0.71
CA ASP A 211 1.30 -27.22 0.08
C ASP A 211 0.23 -27.58 1.14
N ILE A 212 -0.63 -26.63 1.47
CA ILE A 212 -1.78 -26.82 2.33
C ILE A 212 -2.95 -27.15 1.41
N THR A 213 -3.30 -28.42 1.25
CA THR A 213 -4.50 -28.80 0.48
C THR A 213 -5.76 -28.75 1.34
N ASP A 214 -5.63 -29.14 2.59
CA ASP A 214 -6.69 -29.13 3.60
C ASP A 214 -6.21 -28.34 4.84
N PRO A 215 -6.69 -27.11 5.06
CA PRO A 215 -6.32 -26.30 6.23
C PRO A 215 -6.83 -26.87 7.57
N THR A 216 -7.82 -27.77 7.56
CA THR A 216 -8.44 -28.32 8.78
C THR A 216 -7.53 -29.30 9.52
N VAL A 217 -6.51 -29.84 8.84
CA VAL A 217 -5.52 -30.76 9.44
C VAL A 217 -4.68 -30.11 10.53
N PHE A 218 -4.59 -28.77 10.54
CA PHE A 218 -3.91 -28.03 11.60
C PHE A 218 -4.84 -27.89 12.81
N ARG A 219 -4.69 -28.80 13.78
CA ARG A 219 -5.65 -29.00 14.90
C ARG A 219 -5.29 -28.33 16.21
N PHE A 220 -4.15 -27.64 16.30
CA PHE A 220 -3.67 -27.02 17.54
C PHE A 220 -3.95 -25.50 17.53
N PRO A 221 -5.16 -25.07 17.95
CA PRO A 221 -5.50 -23.64 18.03
C PRO A 221 -4.64 -22.93 19.06
N SER A 222 -4.24 -21.71 18.74
CA SER A 222 -3.50 -20.80 19.60
C SER A 222 -4.06 -19.38 19.47
N HIS A 223 -3.94 -18.59 20.54
CA HIS A 223 -4.30 -17.17 20.51
C HIS A 223 -3.38 -16.36 19.59
N PHE A 224 -2.16 -16.85 19.36
CA PHE A 224 -1.20 -16.24 18.47
C PHE A 224 -0.28 -17.27 17.81
N ALA A 225 0.29 -16.90 16.67
CA ALA A 225 1.40 -17.57 16.02
C ALA A 225 2.59 -16.62 15.98
N ARG A 226 3.74 -17.07 16.46
CA ARG A 226 5.00 -16.35 16.29
C ARG A 226 5.56 -16.61 14.90
N MET A 227 5.51 -15.60 14.05
CA MET A 227 5.83 -15.69 12.63
C MET A 227 7.24 -15.17 12.36
N LYS A 228 8.02 -15.95 11.61
CA LYS A 228 9.28 -15.55 10.97
C LYS A 228 9.09 -15.50 9.46
N LYS A 229 10.02 -14.83 8.77
CA LYS A 229 10.05 -14.78 7.30
C LYS A 229 9.87 -16.19 6.70
N GLY A 230 8.91 -16.32 5.79
CA GLY A 230 8.57 -17.56 5.10
C GLY A 230 7.48 -18.40 5.77
N MET A 231 7.19 -18.21 7.06
CA MET A 231 6.20 -19.03 7.78
C MET A 231 4.78 -18.76 7.32
N ILE A 232 3.96 -19.81 7.37
CA ILE A 232 2.52 -19.77 7.08
C ILE A 232 1.74 -20.11 8.34
N ALA A 233 0.65 -19.39 8.57
CA ALA A 233 -0.34 -19.70 9.59
C ALA A 233 -1.73 -19.77 8.95
N VAL A 234 -2.58 -20.61 9.52
CA VAL A 234 -4.01 -20.71 9.22
C VAL A 234 -4.77 -19.95 10.29
N VAL A 235 -5.63 -19.03 9.88
CA VAL A 235 -6.58 -18.35 10.77
C VAL A 235 -7.97 -18.86 10.45
N GLN A 236 -8.55 -19.62 11.37
CA GLN A 236 -9.85 -20.25 11.23
C GLN A 236 -10.64 -20.11 12.53
N PRO A 237 -11.64 -19.22 12.57
CA PRO A 237 -12.56 -19.15 13.70
C PRO A 237 -13.27 -20.49 13.96
N ALA A 238 -13.71 -20.70 15.20
CA ALA A 238 -14.44 -21.92 15.53
C ALA A 238 -15.76 -22.01 14.75
N ASN A 239 -16.09 -23.21 14.28
CA ASN A 239 -17.35 -23.52 13.58
C ASN A 239 -17.57 -22.73 12.28
N THR A 240 -16.51 -22.24 11.63
CA THR A 240 -16.61 -21.60 10.31
C THR A 240 -16.11 -22.52 9.20
N GLY A 241 -16.90 -22.69 8.14
CA GLY A 241 -16.52 -23.42 6.92
C GLY A 241 -15.61 -22.61 5.98
N PHE A 242 -14.78 -21.73 6.55
CA PHE A 242 -13.88 -20.86 5.82
C PHE A 242 -12.71 -20.44 6.71
N CYS A 243 -11.58 -20.12 6.10
CA CYS A 243 -10.36 -19.69 6.77
C CYS A 243 -9.55 -18.70 5.92
N VAL A 244 -8.52 -18.13 6.54
CA VAL A 244 -7.50 -17.33 5.84
C VAL A 244 -6.15 -17.97 6.08
N LEU A 245 -5.43 -18.28 4.99
CA LEU A 245 -4.00 -18.58 5.08
C LEU A 245 -3.23 -17.28 5.09
N VAL A 246 -2.24 -17.15 5.97
CA VAL A 246 -1.44 -15.94 6.14
C VAL A 246 0.03 -16.32 6.12
N LYS A 247 0.80 -15.73 5.19
CA LYS A 247 2.25 -15.92 5.08
C LYS A 247 2.99 -14.64 5.36
N LEU A 248 3.99 -14.70 6.25
CA LEU A 248 4.93 -13.60 6.42
C LEU A 248 5.98 -13.67 5.31
N ILE A 249 5.93 -12.75 4.35
CA ILE A 249 6.83 -12.73 3.18
C ILE A 249 8.16 -12.08 3.55
N ASP A 250 8.13 -10.95 4.24
CA ASP A 250 9.32 -10.26 4.71
C ASP A 250 9.05 -9.43 5.97
N LEU A 251 10.13 -9.15 6.70
CA LEU A 251 10.11 -8.34 7.93
C LEU A 251 11.19 -7.26 7.83
N PHE A 252 10.78 -6.02 8.05
CA PHE A 252 11.65 -4.84 8.05
C PHE A 252 11.69 -4.22 9.45
N GLU A 253 12.44 -3.13 9.61
CA GLU A 253 12.64 -2.49 10.92
C GLU A 253 11.32 -2.00 11.56
N SER A 254 10.38 -1.50 10.75
CA SER A 254 9.13 -0.88 11.22
C SER A 254 7.85 -1.52 10.69
N ASP A 255 7.94 -2.48 9.77
CA ASP A 255 6.80 -2.99 9.02
C ASP A 255 7.05 -4.42 8.52
N ILE A 256 6.00 -5.06 8.00
CA ILE A 256 6.05 -6.39 7.40
C ILE A 256 5.41 -6.39 6.03
N LEU A 257 5.88 -7.27 5.16
CA LEU A 257 5.15 -7.67 3.97
C LEU A 257 4.52 -9.04 4.24
N PHE A 258 3.19 -9.14 4.16
CA PHE A 258 2.49 -10.41 4.30
C PHE A 258 1.60 -10.68 3.09
N GLN A 259 1.32 -11.96 2.87
CA GLN A 259 0.38 -12.47 1.88
C GLN A 259 -0.77 -13.16 2.61
N TRP A 260 -1.98 -13.04 2.08
CA TRP A 260 -3.11 -13.84 2.53
C TRP A 260 -3.86 -14.49 1.38
N GLU A 261 -4.52 -15.60 1.69
CA GLU A 261 -5.43 -16.29 0.77
C GLU A 261 -6.70 -16.68 1.53
N VAL A 262 -7.85 -16.20 1.05
CA VAL A 262 -9.15 -16.60 1.58
C VAL A 262 -9.53 -17.96 1.02
N ARG A 263 -10.03 -18.86 1.87
CA ARG A 263 -10.47 -20.19 1.47
C ARG A 263 -11.80 -20.54 2.11
N ASN A 264 -12.64 -21.19 1.34
CA ASN A 264 -13.75 -21.95 1.88
C ASN A 264 -13.26 -23.38 2.17
N ASP A 265 -13.83 -24.03 3.18
CA ASP A 265 -13.58 -25.46 3.35
C ASP A 265 -14.00 -26.18 2.06
N PRO A 266 -13.16 -27.10 1.54
CA PRO A 266 -13.63 -28.05 0.57
C PRO A 266 -14.71 -28.89 1.26
N GLN A 267 -15.97 -28.75 0.83
CA GLN A 267 -17.02 -29.70 1.20
C GLN A 267 -16.67 -31.10 0.71
#